data_AF-A0A9X0C2C4-F1
#
_entry.id   AF-A0A9X0C2C4-F1
#
_cell.length_a   1.000
_cell.length_b   1.000
_cell.length_c   1.000
_cell.angle_alpha   90.00
_cell.angle_beta   90.00
_cell.angle_gamma   90.00
#
_symmetry.space_group_name_H-M   'P 1'
#
loop_
_entity.id
_entity.type
_entity.pdbx_description
1 polymer ?
#
loop_
_entity_poly.entity_id
_entity_poly.type
_entity_poly.pdbx_seq_one_letter_code
_entity_poly.pdbx_strand_id
1 'polypeptide(L)'
;MLMNHHRREELIRFVRKIDALLIREDVDDFLTFAETTESYPTGAFMRLIDNNPSLDKGPHSSFGDLVSNESFSKLLIPGCRVGWAEANESSFYGLSHAQVN
;
A
#
# COMPACT_ATOMS: atom_id res chain seq x y z
N MET A 1 -10.83 11.92 -4.36
CA MET A 1 -9.62 12.54 -4.94
C MET A 1 -8.49 11.54 -4.74
N LEU A 2 -7.98 10.91 -5.80
CA LEU A 2 -6.88 9.97 -5.69
C LEU A 2 -5.59 10.76 -5.44
N MET A 3 -4.78 10.33 -4.45
CA MET A 3 -3.48 10.92 -4.19
C MET A 3 -2.48 10.44 -5.24
N ASN A 4 -1.77 11.36 -5.89
CA ASN A 4 -0.76 11.00 -6.89
C ASN A 4 0.44 10.29 -6.26
N HIS A 5 1.24 9.60 -7.08
CA HIS A 5 2.38 8.80 -6.63
C HIS A 5 3.42 9.60 -5.85
N HIS A 6 3.79 10.79 -6.35
CA HIS A 6 4.79 11.65 -5.70
C HIS A 6 4.38 12.03 -4.27
N ARG A 7 3.12 12.43 -4.07
CA ARG A 7 2.59 12.75 -2.74
C ARG A 7 2.58 11.54 -1.80
N ARG A 8 2.36 10.33 -2.32
CA ARG A 8 2.45 9.10 -1.51
C ARG A 8 3.87 8.87 -1.03
N GLU A 9 4.88 9.07 -1.88
CA GLU A 9 6.28 8.99 -1.46
C GLU A 9 6.64 10.06 -0.42
N GLU A 10 6.21 11.31 -0.63
CA GLU A 10 6.41 12.39 0.35
C GLU A 10 5.77 12.06 1.70
N LEU A 11 4.58 11.48 1.70
CA LEU A 11 3.91 11.02 2.91
C LEU A 11 4.69 9.91 3.61
N ILE A 12 5.21 8.92 2.88
CA ILE A 12 6.05 7.86 3.47
C ILE A 12 7.33 8.45 4.07
N ARG A 13 8.00 9.36 3.35
CA ARG A 13 9.18 10.07 3.88
C ARG A 13 8.83 10.90 5.12
N PHE A 14 7.63 11.47 5.21
CA PHE A 14 7.16 12.19 6.38
C PHE A 14 6.91 11.27 7.57
N VAL A 15 6.20 10.16 7.35
CA VAL A 15 5.93 9.10 8.34
C VAL A 15 7.23 8.58 8.95
N ARG A 16 8.25 8.31 8.12
CA ARG A 16 9.59 7.91 8.55
C ARG A 16 10.29 8.93 9.46
N LYS A 17 10.03 10.24 9.27
CA LYS A 17 10.63 11.29 10.11
C LYS A 17 9.99 11.38 11.50
N ILE A 18 8.74 10.94 11.63
CA ILE A 18 7.96 11.03 12.87
C ILE A 18 7.82 9.68 13.58
N ASP A 19 8.52 8.64 13.11
CA ASP A 19 8.49 7.28 13.66
C ASP A 19 7.06 6.72 13.76
N ALA A 20 6.28 6.91 12.70
CA ALA A 20 4.90 6.42 12.62
C ALA A 20 4.78 5.22 11.69
N LEU A 21 3.70 4.45 11.86
CA LEU A 21 3.32 3.37 10.96
C LEU A 21 2.23 3.86 9.99
N LEU A 22 2.48 3.77 8.69
CA LEU A 22 1.47 4.04 7.66
C LEU A 22 0.79 2.74 7.25
N ILE A 23 -0.51 2.62 7.52
CA ILE A 23 -1.36 1.54 7.02
C ILE A 23 -2.17 2.07 5.84
N ARG A 24 -2.10 1.34 4.73
CA ARG A 24 -2.61 1.80 3.43
C ARG A 24 -3.60 0.77 2.89
N GLU A 25 -4.80 1.22 2.55
CA GLU A 25 -5.82 0.41 1.89
C GLU A 25 -5.79 0.67 0.38
N ASP A 26 -5.29 -0.30 -0.39
CA ASP A 26 -4.71 -0.04 -1.72
C ASP A 26 -5.47 -0.58 -2.91
N VAL A 27 -6.67 -1.07 -2.68
CA VAL A 27 -7.49 -1.68 -3.72
C VAL A 27 -7.73 -0.76 -4.92
N ASP A 28 -7.74 0.56 -4.71
CA ASP A 28 -8.00 1.52 -5.78
C ASP A 28 -6.82 1.65 -6.76
N ASP A 29 -5.61 1.19 -6.41
CA ASP A 29 -4.47 1.17 -7.34
C ASP A 29 -4.68 0.19 -8.50
N PHE A 30 -5.60 -0.77 -8.35
CA PHE A 30 -6.04 -1.68 -9.42
C PHE A 30 -7.09 -1.05 -10.34
N LEU A 31 -7.67 0.09 -9.96
CA LEU A 31 -8.79 0.72 -10.64
C LEU A 31 -8.33 2.02 -11.33
N THR A 32 -7.63 1.87 -12.45
CA THR A 32 -7.25 3.03 -13.28
C THR A 32 -8.39 3.40 -14.23
N PHE A 33 -8.91 4.61 -14.08
CA PHE A 33 -9.96 5.16 -14.95
C PHE A 33 -9.37 6.18 -15.91
N ALA A 34 -9.88 6.19 -17.14
CA ALA A 34 -9.59 7.23 -18.10
C ALA A 34 -10.18 8.56 -17.63
N GLU A 35 -9.43 9.66 -17.77
CA GLU A 35 -9.94 10.99 -17.43
C GLU A 35 -11.01 11.46 -18.44
N THR A 36 -10.94 10.96 -19.67
CA THR A 36 -11.88 11.24 -20.75
C THR A 36 -12.23 9.96 -21.50
N THR A 37 -13.41 9.92 -22.12
CA THR A 37 -13.89 8.79 -22.94
C THR A 37 -13.02 8.49 -24.17
N GLU A 38 -12.13 9.40 -24.55
CA GLU A 38 -11.22 9.26 -25.70
C GLU A 38 -9.80 8.79 -25.31
N SER A 39 -9.53 8.65 -24.00
CA SER A 39 -8.22 8.23 -23.50
C SER A 39 -8.25 6.79 -23.00
N TYR A 40 -7.19 6.03 -23.26
CA TYR A 40 -6.98 4.77 -22.56
C TYR A 40 -6.39 5.05 -21.19
N PRO A 41 -6.86 4.37 -20.12
CA PRO A 41 -6.24 4.49 -18.81
C PRO A 41 -4.77 4.05 -18.92
N THR A 42 -3.88 5.04 -18.89
CA THR A 42 -2.43 4.87 -18.94
C THR A 42 -1.91 5.14 -17.55
N GLY A 43 -2.03 4.12 -16.69
CA GLY A 43 -1.51 4.16 -15.33
C GLY A 43 -0.72 2.88 -15.11
N ALA A 44 0.59 3.00 -14.90
CA ALA A 44 1.35 1.90 -14.33
C ALA A 44 0.81 1.63 -12.93
N PHE A 45 0.75 0.36 -12.53
CA PHE A 45 0.56 -0.02 -11.14
C PHE A 45 1.65 0.66 -10.30
N MET A 46 1.29 1.76 -9.65
CA MET A 46 2.23 2.57 -8.85
C MET A 46 2.14 2.18 -7.38
N ARG A 47 2.19 0.86 -7.14
CA ARG A 47 2.22 0.28 -5.81
C ARG A 47 3.53 0.68 -5.11
N LEU A 48 3.39 1.16 -3.89
CA LEU A 48 4.50 1.49 -3.00
C LEU A 48 4.50 0.46 -1.89
N ILE A 49 5.61 -0.24 -1.78
CA ILE A 49 5.95 -1.12 -0.66
C ILE A 49 7.16 -0.51 0.05
N ASP A 50 7.41 -0.93 1.28
CA ASP A 50 8.41 -0.28 2.13
C ASP A 50 9.83 -0.27 1.53
N ASN A 51 10.18 -1.35 0.83
CA ASN A 51 11.45 -1.54 0.11
C ASN A 51 11.41 -1.03 -1.35
N ASN A 52 10.45 -0.19 -1.73
CA ASN A 52 10.38 0.32 -3.09
C ASN A 52 11.65 1.14 -3.40
N PRO A 53 12.33 0.91 -4.56
CA PRO A 53 13.52 1.65 -4.95
C PRO A 53 13.35 3.17 -5.03
N SER A 54 12.12 3.68 -5.21
CA SER A 54 11.86 5.12 -5.21
C SER A 54 11.86 5.76 -3.82
N LEU A 55 11.83 4.94 -2.75
CA LEU A 55 11.76 5.35 -1.35
C LEU A 55 13.13 5.27 -0.65
N ASP A 56 14.09 6.06 -1.14
CA ASP A 56 15.41 6.34 -0.52
C ASP A 56 16.04 5.15 0.25
N LYS A 57 16.45 5.35 1.52
CA LYS A 57 17.23 4.42 2.36
C LYS A 57 16.47 3.19 2.86
N GLY A 58 15.30 2.87 2.30
CA GLY A 58 14.41 1.85 2.83
C GLY A 58 13.80 2.24 4.19
N PRO A 59 13.17 1.29 4.91
CA PRO A 59 12.53 1.55 6.19
C PRO A 59 13.49 2.01 7.28
N HIS A 60 12.96 2.76 8.26
CA HIS A 60 13.71 3.23 9.42
C HIS A 60 13.98 2.11 10.44
N SER A 61 13.07 1.14 10.53
CA SER A 61 13.14 0.03 11.48
C SER A 61 13.06 -1.34 10.80
N SER A 62 13.44 -2.40 11.53
CA SER A 62 13.26 -3.78 11.07
C SER A 62 11.79 -4.20 10.94
N PHE A 63 10.87 -3.47 11.59
CA PHE A 63 9.43 -3.66 11.44
C PHE A 63 8.87 -2.96 10.21
N GLY A 64 9.60 -1.99 9.66
CA GLY A 64 9.09 -1.19 8.56
C GLY A 64 8.11 -0.10 9.01
N ASP A 65 7.86 0.83 8.10
CA ASP A 65 7.03 2.02 8.36
C ASP A 65 5.77 2.03 7.47
N LEU A 66 5.62 1.02 6.61
CA LEU A 66 4.54 0.90 5.64
C LEU A 66 3.97 -0.52 5.62
N VAL A 67 2.65 -0.62 5.77
CA VAL A 67 1.87 -1.84 5.55
C VAL A 67 0.81 -1.54 4.49
N SER A 68 0.79 -2.31 3.42
CA SER A 68 -0.35 -2.33 2.50
C SER A 68 -1.32 -3.43 2.92
N ASN A 69 -2.61 -3.11 2.85
CA ASN A 69 -3.70 -4.05 3.02
C ASN A 69 -4.59 -4.03 1.78
N GLU A 70 -4.88 -5.21 1.26
CA GLU A 70 -5.57 -5.40 0.01
C GLU A 70 -6.65 -6.46 0.11
N SER A 71 -7.65 -6.33 -0.76
CA SER A 71 -8.79 -7.22 -0.77
C SER A 71 -9.29 -7.48 -2.18
N PHE A 72 -9.72 -8.71 -2.44
CA PHE A 72 -10.45 -9.02 -3.67
C PHE A 72 -11.90 -8.51 -3.66
N SER A 73 -12.37 -7.89 -2.57
CA SER A 73 -13.78 -7.49 -2.41
C SER A 73 -14.29 -6.52 -3.48
N LYS A 74 -13.41 -5.67 -4.03
CA LYS A 74 -13.75 -4.68 -5.08
C LYS A 74 -13.20 -5.06 -6.46
N LEU A 75 -12.42 -6.14 -6.54
CA LEU A 75 -11.83 -6.64 -7.80
C LEU A 75 -12.57 -7.86 -8.34
N LEU A 76 -13.06 -8.72 -7.45
CA LEU A 76 -13.80 -9.93 -7.78
C LEU A 76 -15.23 -9.84 -7.23
N ILE A 77 -15.43 -10.24 -5.98
CA ILE A 77 -16.71 -10.14 -5.26
C ILE A 77 -16.46 -9.91 -3.76
N PRO A 78 -17.33 -9.19 -3.03
CA PRO A 78 -17.21 -9.06 -1.57
C PRO A 78 -17.33 -10.40 -0.82
N GLY A 79 -18.03 -11.36 -1.41
CA GLY A 79 -18.30 -12.68 -0.82
C GLY A 79 -17.11 -13.64 -0.81
N CYS A 80 -15.99 -13.34 -1.49
CA CYS A 80 -14.82 -14.21 -1.47
C CYS A 80 -14.14 -14.21 -0.09
N ARG A 81 -14.23 -13.09 0.65
CA ARG A 81 -13.59 -12.91 1.96
C ARG A 81 -12.08 -13.19 1.93
N VAL A 82 -11.43 -12.95 0.79
CA VAL A 82 -9.98 -13.11 0.60
C VAL A 82 -9.34 -11.74 0.39
N GLY A 83 -8.18 -11.57 1.03
CA GLY A 83 -7.31 -10.42 0.90
C GLY A 83 -5.88 -10.83 1.23
N TRP A 84 -4.98 -9.86 1.23
CA TRP A 84 -3.59 -10.03 1.63
C TRP A 84 -3.06 -8.72 2.21
N ALA A 85 -1.90 -8.80 2.85
CA ALA A 85 -1.17 -7.62 3.30
C ALA A 85 0.30 -7.77 2.91
N GLU A 86 0.94 -6.67 2.55
CA GLU A 86 2.37 -6.62 2.28
C GLU A 86 3.04 -5.70 3.31
N ALA A 87 4.06 -6.24 3.97
CA ALA A 87 4.77 -5.56 5.05
C ALA A 87 6.22 -6.08 5.10
N ASN A 88 7.06 -5.42 5.89
CA ASN A 88 8.38 -5.96 6.22
C ASN A 88 8.26 -7.31 6.96
N GLU A 89 9.27 -8.16 6.82
CA GLU A 89 9.28 -9.54 7.33
C GLU A 89 8.98 -9.59 8.84
N SER A 90 9.60 -8.72 9.64
CA SER A 90 9.37 -8.69 11.10
C SER A 90 7.93 -8.33 11.45
N SER A 91 7.31 -7.40 10.70
CA SER A 91 5.91 -7.02 10.89
C SER A 91 4.96 -8.12 10.46
N PHE A 92 5.23 -8.78 9.32
CA PHE A 92 4.43 -9.92 8.88
C PHE A 92 4.50 -11.08 9.87
N TYR A 93 5.67 -11.36 10.44
CA TYR A 93 5.84 -12.34 11.50
C TYR A 93 4.96 -11.99 12.72
N GLY A 94 4.96 -10.72 13.16
CA GLY A 94 4.07 -10.26 14.24
C GLY A 94 2.58 -10.46 13.92
N LEU A 95 2.15 -10.08 12.72
CA LEU A 95 0.76 -10.28 12.25
C LEU A 95 0.34 -11.75 12.26
N SER A 96 1.23 -12.66 11.84
CA SER A 96 0.93 -14.10 11.81
C SER A 96 0.71 -14.73 13.19
N HIS A 97 1.18 -14.07 14.26
CA HIS A 97 1.00 -14.50 15.65
C HIS A 97 -0.05 -13.68 16.40
N ALA A 98 -0.70 -12.71 15.74
CA ALA A 98 -1.72 -11.90 16.36
C ALA A 98 -2.95 -12.76 16.68
N GLN A 99 -3.21 -12.97 17.96
CA GLN A 99 -4.42 -13.62 18.44
C GLN A 99 -5.48 -12.56 18.70
N VAL A 100 -6.71 -12.86 18.27
CA VAL A 100 -7.89 -12.07 18.64
C VAL A 100 -8.28 -12.54 20.04
N ASN A 101 -8.07 -11.68 21.05
CA ASN A 101 -8.59 -11.89 22.41
C ASN A 101 -10.11 -11.72 22.46
#